data_AF-A0A8T7KNX0-F1
#
_entry.id   AF-A0A8T7KNX0-F1
#
_cell.length_a   1.000
_cell.length_b   1.000
_cell.length_c   1.000
_cell.angle_alpha   90.00
_cell.angle_beta   90.00
_cell.angle_gamma   90.00
#
_symmetry.space_group_name_H-M   'P 1'
#
loop_
_entity.id
_entity.type
_entity.pdbx_description
1 polymer ?
#
loop_
_entity_poly.entity_id
_entity_poly.type
_entity_poly.pdbx_seq_one_letter_code
_entity_poly.pdbx_strand_id
1 'polypeptide(L)'
;MKSIRRLYFYLVAFISIEVVTWGLIGLLRSIIDDTVSGGAEALAQAIALILVGVPIFLIHWLWAQRASAREEEEKTAGLRAVFLYAILLATLIPVVQNVLAFINRSFIGVARIEQFRALVGGTQTLADNLIAIVMNLIVAAYFWNILRNEWLTLPDKESFSDVRRLYRYIWMLYGLLMVVFGGQQVLRFLFYIPGDVLGELGREVLINGLALLIVGTPVWFYTWRVVQNSLSDSAEMNSTLRLGILYLLALGGVITVVTAAWNVANSLFTSLLGGMTSFRDFIRDIGGPISTGVPLGMVWAYYGYWLRRHIEATGDKVREAGMKRLYFYILAFIGLAVSFVGVNALFSFIIEVLTNSGLLSRVAIRETLTTSISSLVVGLPLWLMTWRPMQAGALAKGELGNHARRSVIRKFYLYLALFASVIGGMGTAVGLVYELISTLLSGNVGSDFLNSILNMAQLLFLFGVVLIYHLKVLRADGESISDALAEKQSEFSILVIDSENGFADSVRAALTKLESKVHITVTTSVEKPQGEFKAVVLSGGLAVNAPEWIRSFSGSRVVIQNEAKNIVWADDAVQAAQSVQMLAEGQEVRLQRTGRSPWMIVVYIFAALFGLILLLILFGLAMSLLVG
;
A
#
# COMPACT_ATOMS: atom_id res chain seq x y z
N MET A 1 -5.40 -32.03 2.55
CA MET A 1 -4.94 -32.60 3.85
C MET A 1 -3.45 -32.39 4.13
N LYS A 2 -2.51 -32.57 3.17
CA LYS A 2 -1.06 -32.38 3.40
C LYS A 2 -0.66 -30.96 3.86
N SER A 3 -1.25 -29.90 3.28
CA SER A 3 -0.92 -28.49 3.62
C SER A 3 -1.29 -28.10 5.06
N ILE A 4 -2.46 -28.51 5.55
CA ILE A 4 -2.91 -28.24 6.94
C ILE A 4 -1.99 -28.94 7.95
N ARG A 5 -1.64 -30.20 7.67
CA ARG A 5 -0.69 -30.96 8.50
C ARG A 5 0.68 -30.26 8.55
N ARG A 6 1.20 -29.82 7.40
CA ARG A 6 2.47 -29.07 7.31
C ARG A 6 2.44 -27.79 8.13
N LEU A 7 1.37 -27.01 8.02
CA LEU A 7 1.18 -25.79 8.80
C LEU A 7 1.19 -26.07 10.31
N TYR A 8 0.46 -27.11 10.76
CA TYR A 8 0.45 -27.51 12.17
C TYR A 8 1.86 -27.81 12.69
N PHE A 9 2.63 -28.67 12.00
CA PHE A 9 3.96 -29.05 12.47
C PHE A 9 4.93 -27.87 12.56
N TYR A 10 4.97 -26.98 11.55
CA TYR A 10 5.84 -25.80 11.59
C TYR A 10 5.36 -24.77 12.63
N LEU A 11 4.05 -24.56 12.77
CA LEU A 11 3.52 -23.61 13.75
C LEU A 11 3.80 -24.07 15.19
N VAL A 12 3.54 -25.35 15.49
CA VAL A 12 3.83 -25.90 16.83
C VAL A 12 5.33 -25.89 17.11
N ALA A 13 6.17 -26.24 16.13
CA ALA A 13 7.62 -26.13 16.27
C ALA A 13 8.06 -24.68 16.54
N PHE A 14 7.46 -23.69 15.87
CA PHE A 14 7.77 -22.28 16.04
C PHE A 14 7.37 -21.76 17.43
N ILE A 15 6.17 -22.09 17.90
CA ILE A 15 5.70 -21.66 19.21
C ILE A 15 6.54 -22.32 20.32
N SER A 16 6.79 -23.62 20.20
CA SER A 16 7.52 -24.36 21.24
C SER A 16 8.99 -23.94 21.37
N ILE A 17 9.69 -23.62 20.27
CA ILE A 17 11.06 -23.11 20.36
C ILE A 17 11.14 -21.69 20.91
N GLU A 18 10.16 -20.83 20.64
CA GLU A 18 10.06 -19.52 21.30
C GLU A 18 9.88 -19.71 22.81
N VAL A 19 8.95 -20.59 23.22
CA VAL A 19 8.74 -20.95 24.63
C VAL A 19 10.03 -21.44 25.30
N VAL A 20 10.77 -22.33 24.63
CA VAL A 20 12.07 -22.81 25.13
C VAL A 20 13.08 -21.68 25.22
N THR A 21 13.16 -20.81 24.22
CA THR A 21 14.11 -19.69 24.19
C THR A 21 13.86 -18.71 25.33
N TRP A 22 12.60 -18.33 25.56
CA TRP A 22 12.20 -17.51 26.71
C TRP A 22 12.45 -18.20 28.04
N GLY A 23 12.17 -19.50 28.14
CA GLY A 23 12.48 -20.30 29.32
C GLY A 23 13.97 -20.32 29.64
N LEU A 24 14.84 -20.51 28.64
CA LEU A 24 16.30 -20.49 28.80
C LEU A 24 16.82 -19.10 29.22
N ILE A 25 16.28 -18.03 28.64
CA ILE A 25 16.62 -16.66 29.03
C ILE A 25 16.22 -16.40 30.48
N GLY A 26 14.99 -16.77 30.86
CA GLY A 26 14.49 -16.61 32.23
C GLY A 26 15.31 -17.41 33.24
N LEU A 27 15.66 -18.66 32.90
CA LEU A 27 16.48 -19.53 33.74
C LEU A 27 17.84 -18.87 34.03
N LEU A 28 18.55 -18.43 32.99
CA LEU A 28 19.85 -17.80 33.17
C LEU A 28 19.79 -16.48 33.94
N ARG A 29 18.75 -15.66 33.71
CA ARG A 29 18.54 -14.42 34.49
C ARG A 29 18.33 -14.73 35.97
N SER A 30 17.53 -15.73 36.30
CA SER A 30 17.26 -16.13 37.69
C SER A 30 18.47 -16.70 38.44
N ILE A 31 19.50 -17.18 37.71
CA ILE A 31 20.74 -17.69 38.30
C ILE A 31 21.75 -16.57 38.56
N ILE A 32 21.78 -15.55 37.69
CA ILE A 32 22.84 -14.53 37.66
C ILE A 32 22.47 -13.29 38.48
N ASP A 33 21.19 -12.94 38.58
CA ASP A 33 20.76 -11.67 39.15
C ASP A 33 19.80 -11.90 40.33
N ASP A 34 20.28 -11.72 41.56
CA ASP A 34 19.44 -11.76 42.78
C ASP A 34 18.41 -10.61 42.81
N THR A 35 18.60 -9.57 41.96
CA THR A 35 17.77 -8.36 41.94
C THR A 35 16.73 -8.30 40.81
N VAL A 36 16.82 -9.15 39.78
CA VAL A 36 15.80 -9.23 38.71
C VAL A 36 14.71 -10.22 39.08
N SER A 37 13.70 -9.69 39.78
CA SER A 37 12.31 -10.12 39.89
C SER A 37 11.97 -11.61 39.69
N GLY A 38 11.76 -12.32 40.80
CA GLY A 38 10.79 -13.42 40.87
C GLY A 38 11.12 -14.56 41.83
N GLY A 39 12.35 -14.63 42.35
CA GLY A 39 12.76 -15.68 43.28
C GLY A 39 12.46 -17.09 42.72
N ALA A 40 12.02 -18.01 43.60
CA ALA A 40 11.68 -19.38 43.22
C ALA A 40 10.58 -19.48 42.14
N GLU A 41 9.70 -18.47 42.02
CA GLU A 41 8.59 -18.46 41.06
C GLU A 41 9.08 -18.26 39.62
N ALA A 42 9.96 -17.29 39.37
CA ALA A 42 10.55 -17.07 38.04
C ALA A 42 11.42 -18.26 37.60
N LEU A 43 12.17 -18.84 38.53
CA LEU A 43 12.95 -20.06 38.27
C LEU A 43 12.02 -21.24 37.92
N ALA A 44 10.96 -21.46 38.70
CA ALA A 44 9.98 -22.52 38.43
C ALA A 44 9.28 -22.32 37.08
N GLN A 45 8.90 -21.08 36.74
CA GLN A 45 8.32 -20.75 35.44
C GLN A 45 9.30 -21.06 34.30
N ALA A 46 10.56 -20.63 34.42
CA ALA A 46 11.59 -20.90 33.41
C ALA A 46 11.83 -22.39 33.20
N ILE A 47 11.94 -23.17 34.28
CA ILE A 47 12.07 -24.63 34.23
C ILE A 47 10.83 -25.27 33.60
N ALA A 48 9.63 -24.82 33.95
CA ALA A 48 8.38 -25.35 33.38
C ALA A 48 8.30 -25.11 31.85
N LEU A 49 8.66 -23.90 31.38
CA LEU A 49 8.71 -23.58 29.96
C LEU A 49 9.68 -24.50 29.21
N ILE A 50 10.86 -24.80 29.79
CA ILE A 50 11.85 -25.70 29.18
C ILE A 50 11.35 -27.15 29.18
N LEU A 51 10.89 -27.66 30.34
CA LEU A 51 10.45 -29.05 30.49
C LEU A 51 9.29 -29.42 29.58
N VAL A 52 8.36 -28.49 29.35
CA VAL A 52 7.22 -28.69 28.44
C VAL A 52 7.60 -28.38 27.00
N GLY A 53 8.33 -27.28 26.78
CA GLY A 53 8.65 -26.79 25.43
C GLY A 53 9.61 -27.70 24.67
N VAL A 54 10.67 -28.22 25.31
CA VAL A 54 11.71 -29.00 24.63
C VAL A 54 11.16 -30.28 24.01
N PRO A 55 10.39 -31.15 24.71
CA PRO A 55 9.83 -32.36 24.10
C PRO A 55 8.91 -32.04 22.92
N ILE A 56 8.03 -31.04 23.07
CA ILE A 56 7.11 -30.63 22.01
C ILE A 56 7.89 -30.16 20.79
N PHE A 57 8.89 -29.28 20.99
CA PHE A 57 9.74 -28.79 19.90
C PHE A 57 10.46 -29.93 19.19
N LEU A 58 11.15 -30.80 19.94
CA LEU A 58 11.92 -31.89 19.36
C LEU A 58 11.06 -32.84 18.53
N ILE A 59 9.87 -33.21 19.02
CA ILE A 59 8.95 -34.09 18.29
C ILE A 59 8.55 -33.47 16.94
N HIS A 60 8.09 -32.21 16.96
CA HIS A 60 7.57 -31.56 15.75
C HIS A 60 8.70 -31.18 14.78
N TRP A 61 9.83 -30.71 15.29
CA TRP A 61 10.96 -30.28 14.47
C TRP A 61 11.73 -31.45 13.84
N LEU A 62 11.99 -32.51 14.60
CA LEU A 62 12.63 -33.71 14.05
C LEU A 62 11.74 -34.38 13.00
N TRP A 63 10.42 -34.35 13.19
CA TRP A 63 9.49 -34.80 12.16
C TRP A 63 9.60 -33.97 10.89
N ALA A 64 9.57 -32.62 11.00
CA ALA A 64 9.69 -31.72 9.86
C ALA A 64 11.03 -31.89 9.12
N GLN A 65 12.13 -32.14 9.85
CA GLN A 65 13.44 -32.41 9.27
C GLN A 65 13.48 -33.75 8.51
N ARG A 66 12.95 -34.82 9.11
CA ARG A 66 12.88 -36.13 8.43
C ARG A 66 11.97 -36.09 7.21
N ALA A 67 10.86 -35.36 7.27
CA ALA A 67 9.96 -35.18 6.14
C ALA A 67 10.67 -34.44 4.98
N SER A 68 11.37 -33.34 5.26
CA SER A 68 12.18 -32.61 4.26
C SER A 68 13.28 -33.46 3.64
N ALA A 69 13.90 -34.35 4.41
CA ALA A 69 14.94 -35.24 3.90
C ALA A 69 14.42 -36.38 3.00
N ARG A 70 13.13 -36.75 3.13
CA ARG A 70 12.52 -37.87 2.40
C ARG A 70 11.67 -37.43 1.21
N GLU A 71 11.04 -36.27 1.30
CA GLU A 71 10.05 -35.78 0.34
C GLU A 71 10.52 -34.48 -0.30
N GLU A 72 10.76 -34.47 -1.62
CA GLU A 72 11.15 -33.27 -2.37
C GLU A 72 10.08 -32.16 -2.30
N GLU A 73 8.79 -32.55 -2.26
CA GLU A 73 7.64 -31.66 -2.08
C GLU A 73 7.67 -30.91 -0.73
N GLU A 74 8.28 -31.51 0.31
CA GLU A 74 8.44 -30.87 1.61
C GLU A 74 9.67 -29.95 1.64
N LYS A 75 10.73 -30.36 0.95
CA LYS A 75 11.98 -29.59 0.86
C LYS A 75 11.79 -28.23 0.19
N THR A 76 11.03 -28.18 -0.90
CA THR A 76 10.73 -26.94 -1.65
C THR A 76 9.51 -26.18 -1.11
N ALA A 77 8.89 -26.66 -0.03
CA ALA A 77 7.66 -26.09 0.50
C ALA A 77 7.83 -24.63 0.96
N GLY A 78 6.97 -23.72 0.47
CA GLY A 78 6.95 -22.33 0.92
C GLY A 78 6.76 -22.17 2.43
N LEU A 79 5.99 -23.05 3.08
CA LEU A 79 5.80 -23.06 4.54
C LEU A 79 7.10 -23.32 5.32
N ARG A 80 8.00 -24.16 4.79
CA ARG A 80 9.32 -24.38 5.38
C ARG A 80 10.17 -23.13 5.31
N ALA A 81 10.13 -22.43 4.17
CA ALA A 81 10.78 -21.14 4.01
C ALA A 81 10.26 -20.13 5.04
N VAL A 82 8.93 -19.98 5.13
CA VAL A 82 8.28 -19.06 6.07
C VAL A 82 8.74 -19.36 7.49
N PHE A 83 8.71 -20.63 7.92
CA PHE A 83 9.20 -21.03 9.24
C PHE A 83 10.67 -20.62 9.48
N LEU A 84 11.58 -20.97 8.57
CA LEU A 84 13.02 -20.71 8.72
C LEU A 84 13.36 -19.21 8.74
N TYR A 85 12.70 -18.40 7.92
CA TYR A 85 12.91 -16.94 7.96
C TYR A 85 12.20 -16.29 9.15
N ALA A 86 11.02 -16.77 9.53
CA ALA A 86 10.28 -16.24 10.68
C ALA A 86 11.04 -16.48 11.99
N ILE A 87 11.62 -17.66 12.19
CA ILE A 87 12.39 -17.95 13.41
C ILE A 87 13.68 -17.14 13.50
N LEU A 88 14.32 -16.86 12.36
CA LEU A 88 15.44 -15.93 12.30
C LEU A 88 15.02 -14.51 12.64
N LEU A 89 13.83 -14.04 12.21
CA LEU A 89 13.30 -12.75 12.66
C LEU A 89 13.01 -12.76 14.16
N ALA A 90 12.31 -13.78 14.64
CA ALA A 90 11.88 -13.90 16.03
C ALA A 90 13.05 -13.94 17.02
N THR A 91 14.20 -14.48 16.62
CA THR A 91 15.43 -14.52 17.42
C THR A 91 16.32 -13.28 17.22
N LEU A 92 16.55 -12.83 16.00
CA LEU A 92 17.48 -11.73 15.72
C LEU A 92 16.88 -10.34 16.02
N ILE A 93 15.55 -10.14 15.95
CA ILE A 93 14.94 -8.87 16.39
C ILE A 93 15.20 -8.61 17.87
N PRO A 94 14.95 -9.57 18.80
CA PRO A 94 15.37 -9.45 20.19
C PRO A 94 16.86 -9.16 20.37
N VAL A 95 17.74 -9.75 19.55
CA VAL A 95 19.18 -9.41 19.60
C VAL A 95 19.39 -7.93 19.35
N VAL A 96 18.81 -7.37 18.28
CA VAL A 96 18.93 -5.94 17.97
C VAL A 96 18.30 -5.07 19.05
N GLN A 97 17.14 -5.47 19.59
CA GLN A 97 16.48 -4.75 20.69
C GLN A 97 17.32 -4.73 21.97
N ASN A 98 17.97 -5.84 22.33
CA ASN A 98 18.83 -5.91 23.50
C ASN A 98 20.16 -5.17 23.29
N VAL A 99 20.69 -5.14 22.06
CA VAL A 99 21.83 -4.27 21.70
C VAL A 99 21.44 -2.80 21.83
N LEU A 100 20.26 -2.42 21.34
CA LEU A 100 19.71 -1.07 21.50
C LEU A 100 19.52 -0.71 22.97
N ALA A 101 18.90 -1.59 23.76
CA ALA A 101 18.73 -1.43 25.21
C ALA A 101 20.07 -1.18 25.91
N PHE A 102 21.07 -2.01 25.60
CA PHE A 102 22.42 -1.90 26.14
C PHE A 102 23.05 -0.53 25.80
N ILE A 103 23.03 -0.13 24.52
CA ILE A 103 23.63 1.14 24.06
C ILE A 103 22.88 2.33 24.65
N ASN A 104 21.55 2.32 24.58
CA ASN A 104 20.70 3.41 25.03
C ASN A 104 20.91 3.68 26.52
N ARG A 105 20.85 2.64 27.35
CA ARG A 105 21.10 2.77 28.79
C ARG A 105 22.53 3.20 29.10
N SER A 106 23.53 2.64 28.39
CA SER A 106 24.93 3.04 28.58
C SER A 106 25.11 4.53 28.30
N PHE A 107 24.49 5.04 27.24
CA PHE A 107 24.58 6.47 26.89
C PHE A 107 23.85 7.37 27.89
N ILE A 108 22.65 6.96 28.34
CA ILE A 108 21.90 7.66 29.39
C ILE A 108 22.72 7.73 30.68
N GLY A 109 23.35 6.62 31.07
CA GLY A 109 24.23 6.55 32.23
C GLY A 109 25.47 7.44 32.11
N VAL A 110 26.16 7.42 30.96
CA VAL A 110 27.31 8.32 30.68
C VAL A 110 26.89 9.78 30.72
N ALA A 111 25.67 10.09 30.29
CA ALA A 111 25.12 11.43 30.37
C ALA A 111 24.69 11.86 31.78
N ARG A 112 24.80 10.97 32.78
CA ARG A 112 24.33 11.17 34.17
C ARG A 112 22.83 11.42 34.27
N ILE A 113 22.06 10.78 33.40
CA ILE A 113 20.59 10.75 33.44
C ILE A 113 20.15 9.43 34.09
N GLU A 114 19.03 9.45 34.81
CA GLU A 114 18.46 8.26 35.43
C GLU A 114 18.14 7.19 34.37
N GLN A 115 18.62 5.97 34.59
CA GLN A 115 18.58 4.89 33.58
C GLN A 115 17.17 4.53 33.12
N PHE A 116 16.15 4.70 33.98
CA PHE A 116 14.75 4.42 33.63
C PHE A 116 14.22 5.33 32.51
N ARG A 117 14.86 6.49 32.25
CA ARG A 117 14.50 7.39 31.14
C ARG A 117 15.01 6.94 29.78
N ALA A 118 15.76 5.84 29.73
CA ALA A 118 16.13 5.19 28.48
C ALA A 118 14.88 4.72 27.73
N LEU A 119 14.78 5.07 26.43
CA LEU A 119 13.68 4.66 25.57
C LEU A 119 13.49 3.13 25.54
N VAL A 120 14.61 2.39 25.58
CA VAL A 120 14.62 0.92 25.58
C VAL A 120 15.56 0.44 26.69
N GLY A 121 15.08 -0.52 27.50
CA GLY A 121 15.92 -1.21 28.48
C GLY A 121 16.21 -0.45 29.77
N GLY A 122 15.47 0.61 30.09
CA GLY A 122 15.71 1.43 31.29
C GLY A 122 15.54 0.69 32.62
N THR A 123 14.80 -0.42 32.62
CA THR A 123 14.57 -1.27 33.81
C THR A 123 15.36 -2.59 33.78
N GLN A 124 16.20 -2.81 32.77
CA GLN A 124 16.94 -4.07 32.57
C GLN A 124 18.38 -3.94 33.06
N THR A 125 19.03 -5.04 33.44
CA THR A 125 20.46 -5.08 33.81
C THR A 125 21.38 -5.40 32.62
N LEU A 126 22.70 -5.17 32.73
CA LEU A 126 23.65 -5.49 31.64
C LEU A 126 23.68 -7.00 31.38
N ALA A 127 23.58 -7.77 32.46
CA ALA A 127 23.44 -9.21 32.42
C ALA A 127 22.16 -9.61 31.69
N ASP A 128 21.01 -8.98 31.97
CA ASP A 128 19.74 -9.29 31.30
C ASP A 128 19.81 -9.19 29.78
N ASN A 129 20.42 -8.11 29.28
CA ASN A 129 20.54 -7.89 27.84
C ASN A 129 21.54 -8.88 27.21
N LEU A 130 22.68 -9.11 27.86
CA LEU A 130 23.70 -10.02 27.34
C LEU A 130 23.20 -11.47 27.28
N ILE A 131 22.50 -11.94 28.32
CA ILE A 131 21.88 -13.27 28.35
C ILE A 131 20.89 -13.41 27.18
N ALA A 132 20.00 -12.43 27.00
CA ALA A 132 19.03 -12.46 25.91
C ALA A 132 19.71 -12.44 24.53
N ILE A 133 20.76 -11.66 24.33
CA ILE A 133 21.54 -11.63 23.09
C ILE A 133 22.15 -13.00 22.80
N VAL A 134 22.88 -13.56 23.77
CA VAL A 134 23.59 -14.83 23.59
C VAL A 134 22.62 -15.97 23.32
N MET A 135 21.54 -16.08 24.09
CA MET A 135 20.56 -17.16 23.91
C MET A 135 19.86 -17.10 22.56
N ASN A 136 19.43 -15.90 22.14
CA ASN A 136 18.83 -15.74 20.82
C ASN A 136 19.83 -16.01 19.69
N LEU A 137 21.10 -15.60 19.83
CA LEU A 137 22.14 -15.87 18.84
C LEU A 137 22.44 -17.36 18.69
N ILE A 138 22.40 -18.14 19.78
CA ILE A 138 22.58 -19.60 19.73
C ILE A 138 21.46 -20.25 18.90
N VAL A 139 20.21 -19.89 19.18
CA VAL A 139 19.05 -20.43 18.44
C VAL A 139 19.09 -19.96 16.98
N ALA A 140 19.37 -18.68 16.73
CA ALA A 140 19.52 -18.12 15.39
C ALA A 140 20.63 -18.83 14.60
N ALA A 141 21.78 -19.11 15.21
CA ALA A 141 22.90 -19.78 14.56
C ALA A 141 22.52 -21.20 14.10
N TYR A 142 21.76 -21.93 14.92
CA TYR A 142 21.24 -23.25 14.55
C TYR A 142 20.35 -23.19 13.30
N PHE A 143 19.33 -22.32 13.28
CA PHE A 143 18.42 -22.21 12.14
C PHE A 143 19.07 -21.57 10.91
N TRP A 144 20.04 -20.66 11.09
CA TRP A 144 20.83 -20.10 10.01
C TRP A 144 21.64 -21.16 9.29
N ASN A 145 22.30 -22.06 10.04
CA ASN A 145 23.06 -23.16 9.46
C ASN A 145 22.15 -24.11 8.65
N ILE A 146 20.94 -24.38 9.14
CA ILE A 146 19.94 -25.17 8.41
C ILE A 146 19.53 -24.48 7.13
N LEU A 147 19.12 -23.20 7.20
CA LEU A 147 18.71 -22.44 6.03
C LEU A 147 19.82 -22.31 4.98
N ARG A 148 21.07 -22.15 5.43
CA ARG A 148 22.24 -22.11 4.55
C ARG A 148 22.45 -23.43 3.81
N ASN A 149 22.30 -24.56 4.52
CA ASN A 149 22.38 -25.88 3.92
C ASN A 149 21.24 -26.16 2.93
N GLU A 150 20.03 -25.65 3.22
CA GLU A 150 18.90 -25.74 2.29
C GLU A 150 19.22 -25.01 0.99
N TRP A 151 19.76 -23.77 1.04
CA TRP A 151 20.13 -23.03 -0.18
C TRP A 151 21.11 -23.76 -1.09
N LEU A 152 21.99 -24.60 -0.54
CA LEU A 152 22.95 -25.39 -1.32
C LEU A 152 22.32 -26.60 -2.00
N THR A 153 21.19 -27.08 -1.51
CA THR A 153 20.60 -28.37 -1.91
C THR A 153 19.20 -28.25 -2.51
N LEU A 154 18.66 -27.03 -2.64
CA LEU A 154 17.39 -26.78 -3.32
C LEU A 154 17.53 -27.07 -4.83
N PRO A 155 16.62 -27.87 -5.42
CA PRO A 155 16.66 -28.21 -6.85
C PRO A 155 16.29 -27.02 -7.73
N ASP A 156 15.38 -26.16 -7.26
CA ASP A 156 14.97 -24.92 -7.93
C ASP A 156 15.48 -23.69 -7.15
N LYS A 157 16.22 -22.82 -7.83
CA LYS A 157 16.76 -21.58 -7.26
C LYS A 157 15.68 -20.57 -6.86
N GLU A 158 14.50 -20.64 -7.48
CA GLU A 158 13.37 -19.77 -7.15
C GLU A 158 12.65 -20.21 -5.87
N SER A 159 12.85 -21.45 -5.42
CA SER A 159 12.35 -21.90 -4.12
C SER A 159 12.86 -20.97 -3.02
N PHE A 160 11.91 -20.45 -2.23
CA PHE A 160 12.11 -19.51 -1.11
C PHE A 160 12.46 -18.07 -1.51
N SER A 161 12.52 -17.73 -2.80
CA SER A 161 12.90 -16.38 -3.27
C SER A 161 12.01 -15.27 -2.68
N ASP A 162 10.69 -15.42 -2.75
CA ASP A 162 9.74 -14.43 -2.23
C ASP A 162 9.83 -14.23 -0.72
N VAL A 163 9.96 -15.31 0.05
CA VAL A 163 10.09 -15.25 1.51
C VAL A 163 11.42 -14.62 1.92
N ARG A 164 12.51 -14.95 1.19
CA ARG A 164 13.82 -14.33 1.38
C ARG A 164 13.80 -12.84 1.11
N ARG A 165 13.12 -12.43 0.04
CA ARG A 165 12.94 -11.03 -0.32
C ARG A 165 12.16 -10.30 0.75
N LEU A 166 11.04 -10.87 1.21
CA LEU A 166 10.25 -10.33 2.31
C LEU A 166 11.09 -10.18 3.59
N TYR A 167 11.86 -11.20 3.96
CA TYR A 167 12.77 -11.15 5.11
C TYR A 167 13.76 -9.98 5.02
N ARG A 168 14.43 -9.79 3.88
CA ARG A 168 15.37 -8.66 3.67
C ARG A 168 14.68 -7.32 3.81
N TYR A 169 13.46 -7.20 3.29
CA TYR A 169 12.69 -5.97 3.36
C TYR A 169 12.16 -5.66 4.76
N ILE A 170 11.75 -6.67 5.55
CA ILE A 170 11.38 -6.49 6.96
C ILE A 170 12.56 -5.90 7.72
N TRP A 171 13.76 -6.45 7.54
CA TRP A 171 14.98 -5.92 8.16
C TRP A 171 15.31 -4.49 7.71
N MET A 172 15.16 -4.21 6.42
CA MET A 172 15.40 -2.87 5.88
C MET A 172 14.42 -1.84 6.47
N LEU A 173 13.13 -2.17 6.53
CA LEU A 173 12.10 -1.31 7.11
C LEU A 173 12.32 -1.11 8.61
N TYR A 174 12.64 -2.18 9.33
CA TYR A 174 12.92 -2.11 10.77
C TYR A 174 14.13 -1.22 11.09
N GLY A 175 15.23 -1.38 10.33
CA GLY A 175 16.38 -0.48 10.40
C GLY A 175 16.01 0.96 10.08
N LEU A 176 15.29 1.17 8.98
CA LEU A 176 14.87 2.50 8.52
C LEU A 176 14.00 3.22 9.54
N LEU A 177 13.07 2.51 10.19
CA LEU A 177 12.22 3.09 11.25
C LEU A 177 13.08 3.63 12.39
N MET A 178 14.05 2.87 12.88
CA MET A 178 14.99 3.35 13.90
C MET A 178 15.78 4.57 13.43
N VAL A 179 16.21 4.61 12.16
CA VAL A 179 16.89 5.78 11.60
C VAL A 179 15.98 7.01 11.55
N VAL A 180 14.73 6.84 11.11
CA VAL A 180 13.73 7.93 11.04
C VAL A 180 13.40 8.47 12.43
N PHE A 181 13.12 7.59 13.40
CA PHE A 181 12.84 8.00 14.78
C PHE A 181 14.06 8.61 15.46
N GLY A 182 15.24 8.03 15.26
CA GLY A 182 16.48 8.56 15.80
C GLY A 182 16.79 9.96 15.26
N GLY A 183 16.66 10.14 13.94
CA GLY A 183 16.80 11.45 13.30
C GLY A 183 15.76 12.47 13.77
N GLN A 184 14.50 12.05 13.92
CA GLN A 184 13.43 12.89 14.42
C GLN A 184 13.70 13.36 15.86
N GLN A 185 14.13 12.48 16.76
CA GLN A 185 14.44 12.85 18.15
C GLN A 185 15.65 13.80 18.23
N VAL A 186 16.70 13.53 17.46
CA VAL A 186 17.87 14.43 17.39
C VAL A 186 17.46 15.82 16.89
N LEU A 187 16.67 15.90 15.82
CA LEU A 187 16.18 17.18 15.31
C LEU A 187 15.25 17.88 16.31
N ARG A 188 14.34 17.14 16.94
CA ARG A 188 13.43 17.68 17.97
C ARG A 188 14.22 18.32 19.11
N PHE A 189 15.32 17.70 19.53
CA PHE A 189 16.23 18.28 20.53
C PHE A 189 16.97 19.51 19.99
N LEU A 190 17.52 19.46 18.77
CA LEU A 190 18.26 20.59 18.19
C LEU A 190 17.40 21.85 18.00
N PHE A 191 16.11 21.69 17.71
CA PHE A 191 15.15 22.80 17.59
C PHE A 191 14.46 23.14 18.91
N TYR A 192 14.72 22.40 19.99
CA TYR A 192 14.24 22.76 21.31
C TYR A 192 15.11 23.87 21.90
N ILE A 193 14.55 25.08 21.99
CA ILE A 193 15.16 26.18 22.74
C ILE A 193 14.53 26.20 24.14
N PRO A 194 15.28 25.90 25.21
CA PRO A 194 14.74 25.98 26.56
C PRO A 194 14.19 27.39 26.85
N GLY A 195 13.00 27.45 27.44
CA GLY A 195 12.63 28.61 28.27
C GLY A 195 13.52 28.61 29.53
N ASP A 196 13.50 29.68 30.32
CA ASP A 196 14.38 29.89 31.49
C ASP A 196 14.25 28.85 32.64
N VAL A 197 13.67 27.68 32.38
CA VAL A 197 13.69 26.49 33.23
C VAL A 197 14.85 25.58 32.78
N LEU A 198 16.01 25.82 33.37
CA LEU A 198 17.20 24.97 33.27
C LEU A 198 16.94 23.56 33.84
N GLY A 199 17.43 22.53 33.15
CA GLY A 199 17.80 21.24 33.75
C GLY A 199 17.06 20.01 33.24
N GLU A 200 17.81 19.07 32.66
CA GLU A 200 17.46 17.67 32.33
C GLU A 200 16.39 17.38 31.26
N LEU A 201 15.28 18.13 31.21
CA LEU A 201 14.18 17.84 30.30
C LEU A 201 14.62 18.04 28.83
N GLY A 202 14.72 16.93 28.09
CA GLY A 202 15.06 16.92 26.66
C GLY A 202 16.42 16.31 26.31
N ARG A 203 17.42 16.28 27.22
CA ARG A 203 18.73 15.67 26.91
C ARG A 203 18.62 14.17 26.65
N GLU A 204 17.71 13.50 27.36
CA GLU A 204 17.33 12.10 27.12
C GLU A 204 16.80 11.87 25.70
N VAL A 205 16.07 12.82 25.11
CA VAL A 205 15.57 12.72 23.73
C VAL A 205 16.72 12.68 22.73
N LEU A 206 17.74 13.54 22.90
CA LEU A 206 18.94 13.47 22.06
C LEU A 206 19.62 12.10 22.18
N ILE A 207 19.81 11.63 23.41
CA ILE A 207 20.56 10.41 23.69
C ILE A 207 19.83 9.17 23.16
N ASN A 208 18.51 9.10 23.39
CA ASN A 208 17.64 8.06 22.86
C ASN A 208 17.69 8.07 21.33
N GLY A 209 17.64 9.27 20.72
CA GLY A 209 17.79 9.44 19.27
C GLY A 209 19.14 8.94 18.74
N LEU A 210 20.25 9.25 19.42
CA LEU A 210 21.58 8.78 19.06
C LEU A 210 21.72 7.26 19.17
N ALA A 211 21.15 6.65 20.22
CA ALA A 211 21.16 5.20 20.37
C ALA A 211 20.41 4.50 19.22
N LEU A 212 19.23 5.02 18.86
CA LEU A 212 18.47 4.57 17.69
C LEU A 212 19.28 4.70 16.39
N LEU A 213 19.99 5.81 16.18
CA LEU A 213 20.81 6.01 14.97
C LEU A 213 22.00 5.05 14.92
N ILE A 214 22.68 4.83 16.03
CA ILE A 214 23.86 3.96 16.09
C ILE A 214 23.51 2.49 15.80
N VAL A 215 22.34 2.04 16.24
CA VAL A 215 21.89 0.66 15.97
C VAL A 215 21.14 0.55 14.65
N GLY A 216 20.24 1.49 14.37
CA GLY A 216 19.38 1.48 13.19
C GLY A 216 20.15 1.70 11.89
N THR A 217 21.12 2.63 11.86
CA THR A 217 21.84 2.98 10.63
C THR A 217 22.62 1.80 10.06
N PRO A 218 23.42 1.04 10.84
CA PRO A 218 24.09 -0.16 10.33
C PRO A 218 23.13 -1.23 9.83
N VAL A 219 22.04 -1.49 10.56
CA VAL A 219 21.02 -2.49 10.17
C VAL A 219 20.38 -2.09 8.84
N TRP A 220 19.92 -0.85 8.73
CA TRP A 220 19.33 -0.31 7.51
C TRP A 220 20.33 -0.32 6.34
N PHE A 221 21.54 0.21 6.54
CA PHE A 221 22.53 0.34 5.48
C PHE A 221 22.95 -1.03 4.94
N TYR A 222 23.24 -1.99 5.82
CA TYR A 222 23.61 -3.34 5.43
C TYR A 222 22.49 -4.04 4.65
N THR A 223 21.27 -4.02 5.19
CA THR A 223 20.14 -4.73 4.59
C THR A 223 19.69 -4.08 3.28
N TRP A 224 19.70 -2.75 3.20
CA TRP A 224 19.45 -2.03 1.96
C TRP A 224 20.52 -2.31 0.91
N ARG A 225 21.80 -2.34 1.28
CA ARG A 225 22.90 -2.72 0.38
C ARG A 225 22.72 -4.15 -0.14
N VAL A 226 22.33 -5.10 0.71
CA VAL A 226 22.03 -6.47 0.28
C VAL A 226 20.88 -6.50 -0.74
N VAL A 227 19.82 -5.72 -0.50
CA VAL A 227 18.70 -5.59 -1.45
C VAL A 227 19.14 -4.96 -2.77
N GLN A 228 20.02 -3.95 -2.75
CA GLN A 228 20.53 -3.33 -3.99
C GLN A 228 21.46 -4.26 -4.76
N ASN A 229 22.35 -4.97 -4.06
CA ASN A 229 23.26 -5.92 -4.68
C ASN A 229 22.53 -7.10 -5.33
N SER A 230 21.36 -7.48 -4.82
CA SER A 230 20.57 -8.57 -5.41
C SER A 230 19.86 -8.20 -6.71
N LEU A 231 19.89 -6.93 -7.13
CA LEU A 231 19.19 -6.46 -8.34
C LEU A 231 19.89 -6.80 -9.65
N SER A 232 21.08 -7.40 -9.59
CA SER A 232 21.67 -8.05 -10.76
C SER A 232 20.83 -9.24 -11.24
N ASP A 233 20.02 -9.83 -10.35
CA ASP A 233 19.05 -10.87 -10.69
C ASP A 233 17.76 -10.23 -11.24
N SER A 234 17.34 -10.68 -12.42
CA SER A 234 16.13 -10.17 -13.08
C SER A 234 14.86 -10.52 -12.29
N ALA A 235 14.83 -11.63 -11.55
CA ALA A 235 13.70 -12.01 -10.71
C ALA A 235 13.53 -11.05 -9.52
N GLU A 236 14.64 -10.59 -8.93
CA GLU A 236 14.64 -9.59 -7.87
C GLU A 236 14.29 -8.20 -8.39
N MET A 237 14.82 -7.83 -9.56
CA MET A 237 14.51 -6.54 -10.18
C MET A 237 13.03 -6.44 -10.55
N ASN A 238 12.43 -7.48 -11.13
CA ASN A 238 11.04 -7.47 -11.61
C ASN A 238 10.00 -7.80 -10.53
N SER A 239 10.42 -7.96 -9.28
CA SER A 239 9.54 -8.33 -8.17
C SER A 239 8.45 -7.29 -7.90
N THR A 240 7.20 -7.76 -7.80
CA THR A 240 6.05 -6.95 -7.38
C THR A 240 6.16 -6.50 -5.92
N LEU A 241 6.78 -7.31 -5.05
CA LEU A 241 7.02 -6.96 -3.64
C LEU A 241 7.95 -5.74 -3.53
N ARG A 242 9.04 -5.73 -4.31
CA ARG A 242 9.95 -4.58 -4.39
C ARG A 242 9.20 -3.32 -4.81
N LEU A 243 8.43 -3.42 -5.89
CA LEU A 243 7.64 -2.30 -6.40
C LEU A 243 6.67 -1.77 -5.33
N GLY A 244 5.93 -2.66 -4.65
CA GLY A 244 5.01 -2.30 -3.57
C GLY A 244 5.69 -1.59 -2.41
N ILE A 245 6.87 -2.05 -1.99
CA ILE A 245 7.65 -1.42 -0.91
C ILE A 245 8.20 -0.06 -1.32
N LEU A 246 8.66 0.09 -2.56
CA LEU A 246 9.10 1.39 -3.07
C LEU A 246 7.95 2.40 -3.11
N TYR A 247 6.73 1.98 -3.48
CA TYR A 247 5.55 2.83 -3.33
C TYR A 247 5.25 3.18 -1.87
N LEU A 248 5.26 2.19 -0.98
CA LEU A 248 5.01 2.41 0.45
C LEU A 248 5.99 3.42 1.04
N LEU A 249 7.27 3.32 0.70
CA LEU A 249 8.29 4.26 1.19
C LEU A 249 8.22 5.62 0.51
N ALA A 250 7.93 5.66 -0.79
CA ALA A 250 7.80 6.92 -1.52
C ALA A 250 6.50 7.67 -1.24
N LEU A 251 5.47 7.03 -0.67
CA LEU A 251 4.16 7.66 -0.41
C LEU A 251 3.78 7.69 1.07
N GLY A 252 4.33 6.80 1.90
CA GLY A 252 3.90 6.61 3.29
C GLY A 252 4.09 7.84 4.19
N GLY A 253 5.08 8.68 3.91
CA GLY A 253 5.35 9.91 4.66
C GLY A 253 4.76 11.19 4.05
N VAL A 254 4.11 11.13 2.88
CA VAL A 254 3.75 12.33 2.11
C VAL A 254 2.82 13.26 2.89
N ILE A 255 1.78 12.71 3.53
CA ILE A 255 0.83 13.52 4.31
C ILE A 255 1.58 14.27 5.41
N THR A 256 2.43 13.59 6.17
CA THR A 256 3.23 14.20 7.24
C THR A 256 4.18 15.27 6.70
N VAL A 257 4.83 15.05 5.55
CA VAL A 257 5.71 16.06 4.93
C VAL A 257 4.91 17.28 4.47
N VAL A 258 3.74 17.08 3.86
CA VAL A 258 2.85 18.16 3.43
C VAL A 258 2.31 18.95 4.62
N THR A 259 1.90 18.28 5.70
CA THR A 259 1.50 18.93 6.95
C THR A 259 2.65 19.69 7.61
N ALA A 260 3.86 19.11 7.63
CA ALA A 260 5.03 19.79 8.15
C ALA A 260 5.38 21.04 7.33
N ALA A 261 5.33 20.95 6.01
CA ALA A 261 5.53 22.09 5.11
C ALA A 261 4.46 23.17 5.33
N TRP A 262 3.19 22.77 5.51
CA TRP A 262 2.10 23.68 5.84
C TRP A 262 2.35 24.41 7.16
N ASN A 263 2.71 23.68 8.23
CA ASN A 263 3.03 24.28 9.52
C ASN A 263 4.17 25.29 9.41
N VAL A 264 5.28 24.91 8.76
CA VAL A 264 6.43 25.81 8.58
C VAL A 264 6.06 27.06 7.79
N ALA A 265 5.28 26.92 6.72
CA ALA A 265 4.76 28.06 5.96
C ALA A 265 3.86 28.95 6.83
N ASN A 266 3.00 28.34 7.66
CA ASN A 266 2.08 29.06 8.54
C ASN A 266 2.82 29.84 9.63
N SER A 267 3.84 29.24 10.25
CA SER A 267 4.72 29.92 11.20
C SER A 267 5.46 31.08 10.54
N LEU A 268 5.96 30.89 9.32
CA LEU A 268 6.66 31.93 8.56
C LEU A 268 5.74 33.11 8.25
N PHE A 269 4.54 32.87 7.70
CA PHE A 269 3.60 33.94 7.41
C PHE A 269 3.08 34.62 8.68
N THR A 270 2.89 33.87 9.77
CA THR A 270 2.53 34.44 11.07
C THR A 270 3.62 35.38 11.59
N SER A 271 4.89 34.98 11.46
CA SER A 271 6.03 35.85 11.81
C SER A 271 6.09 37.10 10.93
N LEU A 272 5.96 36.95 9.60
CA LEU A 272 5.96 38.07 8.65
C LEU A 272 4.83 39.09 8.88
N LEU A 273 3.67 38.63 9.37
CA LEU A 273 2.54 39.48 9.71
C LEU A 273 2.59 40.01 11.16
N GLY A 274 3.73 39.90 11.84
CA GLY A 274 3.97 40.44 13.18
C GLY A 274 3.25 39.68 14.30
N GLY A 275 2.95 38.40 14.09
CA GLY A 275 2.32 37.54 15.09
C GLY A 275 3.26 36.89 16.10
N MET A 276 4.54 36.85 15.78
CA MET A 276 5.57 36.37 16.70
C MET A 276 6.45 37.55 17.13
N THR A 277 6.70 37.64 18.43
CA THR A 277 7.47 38.74 19.03
C THR A 277 8.97 38.45 19.08
N SER A 278 9.37 37.18 18.95
CA SER A 278 10.77 36.77 19.01
C SER A 278 11.14 35.68 18.00
N PHE A 279 12.41 35.66 17.57
CA PHE A 279 12.97 34.56 16.78
C PHE A 279 12.92 33.22 17.53
N ARG A 280 13.00 33.26 18.87
CA ARG A 280 12.89 32.07 19.73
C ARG A 280 11.52 31.40 19.59
N ASP A 281 10.43 32.19 19.58
CA ASP A 281 9.07 31.66 19.40
C ASP A 281 8.90 31.01 18.03
N PHE A 282 9.46 31.62 16.98
CA PHE A 282 9.45 31.05 15.63
C PHE A 282 10.16 29.70 15.56
N ILE A 283 11.38 29.60 16.11
CA ILE A 283 12.14 28.33 16.11
C ILE A 283 11.43 27.24 16.91
N ARG A 284 10.83 27.59 18.06
CA ARG A 284 10.07 26.64 18.88
C ARG A 284 8.85 26.08 18.12
N ASP A 285 8.16 26.95 17.39
CA ASP A 285 6.95 26.59 16.64
C ASP A 285 7.25 25.65 15.45
N ILE A 286 8.32 25.94 14.69
CA ILE A 286 8.71 25.09 13.55
C ILE A 286 9.47 23.82 13.96
N GLY A 287 10.00 23.77 15.19
CA GLY A 287 10.86 22.68 15.64
C GLY A 287 10.19 21.31 15.59
N GLY A 288 8.94 21.22 16.06
CA GLY A 288 8.13 20.00 15.97
C GLY A 288 7.91 19.56 14.50
N PRO A 289 7.29 20.40 13.66
CA PRO A 289 7.08 20.12 12.24
C PRO A 289 8.35 19.72 11.47
N ILE A 290 9.46 20.44 11.65
CA ILE A 290 10.72 20.15 10.97
C ILE A 290 11.31 18.82 11.45
N SER A 291 11.25 18.53 12.75
CA SER A 291 11.80 17.30 13.31
C SER A 291 11.19 16.03 12.67
N THR A 292 9.89 16.07 12.35
CA THR A 292 9.20 14.95 11.71
C THR A 292 9.23 15.04 10.19
N GLY A 293 9.10 16.25 9.64
CA GLY A 293 9.03 16.50 8.20
C GLY A 293 10.34 16.21 7.47
N VAL A 294 11.49 16.53 8.08
CA VAL A 294 12.80 16.34 7.44
C VAL A 294 13.16 14.85 7.26
N PRO A 295 13.11 13.98 8.29
CA PRO A 295 13.37 12.56 8.11
C PRO A 295 12.44 11.87 7.10
N LEU A 296 11.13 12.13 7.18
CA LEU A 296 10.17 11.56 6.23
C LEU A 296 10.30 12.16 4.82
N GLY A 297 10.68 13.44 4.71
CA GLY A 297 10.99 14.09 3.45
C GLY A 297 12.23 13.47 2.79
N MET A 298 13.25 13.11 3.57
CA MET A 298 14.42 12.37 3.09
C MET A 298 14.05 10.96 2.62
N VAL A 299 13.19 10.24 3.35
CA VAL A 299 12.65 8.93 2.92
C VAL A 299 11.90 9.09 1.60
N TRP A 300 11.00 10.07 1.51
CA TRP A 300 10.23 10.34 0.29
C TRP A 300 11.15 10.66 -0.90
N ALA A 301 12.13 11.55 -0.74
CA ALA A 301 13.05 11.92 -1.81
C ALA A 301 13.94 10.74 -2.24
N TYR A 302 14.53 10.02 -1.27
CA TYR A 302 15.45 8.92 -1.55
C TYR A 302 14.75 7.72 -2.20
N TYR A 303 13.65 7.25 -1.61
CA TYR A 303 12.92 6.12 -2.18
C TYR A 303 12.06 6.49 -3.39
N GLY A 304 11.64 7.75 -3.50
CA GLY A 304 11.04 8.31 -4.72
C GLY A 304 12.01 8.31 -5.90
N TYR A 305 13.29 8.62 -5.66
CA TYR A 305 14.35 8.47 -6.67
C TYR A 305 14.51 7.01 -7.10
N TRP A 306 14.59 6.07 -6.16
CA TRP A 306 14.72 4.64 -6.47
C TRP A 306 13.49 4.05 -7.15
N LEU A 307 12.28 4.49 -6.77
CA LEU A 307 11.03 4.12 -7.44
C LEU A 307 11.06 4.58 -8.90
N ARG A 308 11.45 5.83 -9.16
CA ARG A 308 11.57 6.36 -10.52
C ARG A 308 12.55 5.54 -11.35
N ARG A 309 13.73 5.23 -10.81
CA ARG A 309 14.76 4.43 -11.50
C ARG A 309 14.29 2.99 -11.78
N HIS A 310 13.55 2.38 -10.86
CA HIS A 310 12.95 1.06 -11.08
C HIS A 310 11.88 1.09 -12.18
N ILE A 311 11.04 2.13 -12.21
CA ILE A 311 10.03 2.32 -13.25
C ILE A 311 10.71 2.49 -14.62
N GLU A 312 11.76 3.31 -14.71
CA GLU A 312 12.55 3.52 -15.94
C GLU A 312 13.25 2.23 -16.42
N ALA A 313 13.66 1.36 -15.50
CA ALA A 313 14.31 0.08 -15.83
C ALA A 313 13.37 -0.98 -16.44
N THR A 314 12.06 -0.75 -16.43
CA THR A 314 11.07 -1.72 -16.97
C THR A 314 11.11 -1.82 -18.51
N GLY A 315 11.62 -0.80 -19.21
CA GLY A 315 11.83 -0.79 -20.67
C GLY A 315 10.56 -0.61 -21.52
N ASP A 316 9.40 -1.10 -21.07
CA ASP A 316 8.10 -0.87 -21.72
C ASP A 316 7.49 0.49 -21.30
N LYS A 317 7.42 1.43 -22.25
CA LYS A 317 6.87 2.78 -22.06
C LYS A 317 5.41 2.79 -21.58
N VAL A 318 4.60 1.81 -21.97
CA VAL A 318 3.19 1.71 -21.57
C VAL A 318 3.10 1.32 -20.10
N ARG A 319 3.86 0.27 -19.71
CA ARG A 319 3.94 -0.20 -18.33
C ARG A 319 4.57 0.85 -17.41
N GLU A 320 5.63 1.52 -17.87
CA GLU A 320 6.27 2.64 -17.18
C GLU A 320 5.28 3.76 -16.88
N ALA A 321 4.51 4.19 -17.89
CA ALA A 321 3.47 5.21 -17.72
C ALA A 321 2.38 4.76 -16.75
N GLY A 322 1.98 3.48 -16.80
CA GLY A 322 1.04 2.88 -15.84
C GLY A 322 1.51 2.98 -14.40
N MET A 323 2.80 2.67 -14.14
CA MET A 323 3.39 2.79 -12.81
C MET A 323 3.45 4.26 -12.35
N LYS A 324 3.96 5.18 -13.17
CA LYS A 324 4.04 6.61 -12.80
C LYS A 324 2.67 7.16 -12.38
N ARG A 325 1.59 6.80 -13.06
CA ARG A 325 0.23 7.29 -12.76
C ARG A 325 -0.18 7.06 -11.32
N LEU A 326 0.09 5.89 -10.73
CA LEU A 326 -0.30 5.61 -9.34
C LEU A 326 0.30 6.65 -8.38
N TYR A 327 1.61 6.87 -8.49
CA TYR A 327 2.34 7.84 -7.69
C TYR A 327 1.80 9.26 -7.89
N PHE A 328 1.67 9.71 -9.15
CA PHE A 328 1.26 11.08 -9.46
C PHE A 328 -0.19 11.36 -9.10
N TYR A 329 -1.12 10.43 -9.28
CA TYR A 329 -2.54 10.65 -8.94
C TYR A 329 -2.79 10.71 -7.42
N ILE A 330 -2.04 9.93 -6.62
CA ILE A 330 -2.12 10.04 -5.15
C ILE A 330 -1.63 11.43 -4.71
N LEU A 331 -0.48 11.88 -5.21
CA LEU A 331 0.03 13.22 -4.90
C LEU A 331 -0.88 14.34 -5.41
N ALA A 332 -1.45 14.18 -6.60
CA ALA A 332 -2.40 15.14 -7.16
C ALA A 332 -3.65 15.25 -6.28
N PHE A 333 -4.16 14.13 -5.75
CA PHE A 333 -5.33 14.16 -4.88
C PHE A 333 -5.04 14.87 -3.56
N ILE A 334 -3.90 14.58 -2.93
CA ILE A 334 -3.45 15.28 -1.72
C ILE A 334 -3.29 16.78 -2.00
N GLY A 335 -2.60 17.14 -3.08
CA GLY A 335 -2.42 18.53 -3.49
C GLY A 335 -3.74 19.23 -3.75
N LEU A 336 -4.70 18.57 -4.42
CA LEU A 336 -6.03 19.11 -4.69
C LEU A 336 -6.79 19.38 -3.38
N ALA A 337 -6.78 18.43 -2.44
CA ALA A 337 -7.45 18.58 -1.16
C ALA A 337 -6.86 19.74 -0.34
N VAL A 338 -5.54 19.84 -0.25
CA VAL A 338 -4.87 20.94 0.48
C VAL A 338 -5.12 22.29 -0.22
N SER A 339 -5.11 22.32 -1.55
CA SER A 339 -5.47 23.53 -2.32
C SER A 339 -6.91 23.95 -2.07
N PHE A 340 -7.84 23.00 -2.06
CA PHE A 340 -9.26 23.23 -1.80
C PHE A 340 -9.46 23.87 -0.43
N VAL A 341 -8.83 23.31 0.61
CA VAL A 341 -8.85 23.88 1.96
C VAL A 341 -8.31 25.31 1.96
N GLY A 342 -7.20 25.57 1.26
CA GLY A 342 -6.60 26.90 1.17
C GLY A 342 -7.48 27.93 0.46
N VAL A 343 -8.12 27.56 -0.67
CA VAL A 343 -9.06 28.45 -1.38
C VAL A 343 -10.30 28.72 -0.54
N ASN A 344 -10.84 27.68 0.10
CA ASN A 344 -12.00 27.81 0.99
C ASN A 344 -11.70 28.79 2.14
N ALA A 345 -10.60 28.57 2.86
CA ALA A 345 -10.20 29.42 3.96
C ALA A 345 -9.96 30.88 3.49
N LEU A 346 -9.40 31.08 2.30
CA LEU A 346 -9.18 32.41 1.74
C LEU A 346 -10.50 33.12 1.41
N PHE A 347 -11.47 32.43 0.82
CA PHE A 347 -12.79 33.02 0.56
C PHE A 347 -13.55 33.30 1.85
N SER A 348 -13.48 32.40 2.83
CA SER A 348 -14.05 32.63 4.16
C SER A 348 -13.45 33.86 4.81
N PHE A 349 -12.13 34.05 4.76
CA PHE A 349 -11.44 35.24 5.23
C PHE A 349 -11.95 36.53 4.53
N ILE A 350 -12.09 36.51 3.20
CA ILE A 350 -12.57 37.67 2.44
C ILE A 350 -14.01 38.02 2.84
N ILE A 351 -14.89 37.04 2.95
CA ILE A 351 -16.29 37.23 3.36
C ILE A 351 -16.34 37.80 4.77
N GLU A 352 -15.57 37.21 5.68
CA GLU A 352 -15.51 37.62 7.08
C GLU A 352 -15.07 39.08 7.25
N VAL A 353 -14.04 39.51 6.51
CA VAL A 353 -13.60 40.93 6.49
C VAL A 353 -14.67 41.86 5.89
N LEU A 354 -15.43 41.40 4.89
CA LEU A 354 -16.46 42.20 4.22
C LEU A 354 -17.76 42.33 5.04
N THR A 355 -18.14 41.29 5.79
CA THR A 355 -19.42 41.28 6.53
C THR A 355 -19.30 41.74 7.97
N ASN A 356 -18.17 41.46 8.65
CA ASN A 356 -18.05 41.62 10.11
C ASN A 356 -17.02 42.70 10.49
N SER A 357 -17.26 43.94 10.04
CA SER A 357 -16.33 45.08 10.05
C SER A 357 -15.92 45.66 11.43
N GLY A 358 -16.10 44.94 12.54
CA GLY A 358 -15.69 45.44 13.87
C GLY A 358 -15.60 44.44 15.03
N LEU A 359 -15.92 43.15 14.83
CA LEU A 359 -15.95 42.15 15.91
C LEU A 359 -14.70 41.26 15.98
N LEU A 360 -13.90 41.23 14.92
CA LEU A 360 -12.77 40.30 14.83
C LEU A 360 -11.50 40.92 15.38
N SER A 361 -10.85 40.16 16.26
CA SER A 361 -9.52 40.53 16.73
C SER A 361 -8.53 40.49 15.55
N ARG A 362 -7.55 41.40 15.57
CA ARG A 362 -6.42 41.39 14.63
C ARG A 362 -5.69 40.04 14.59
N VAL A 363 -5.73 39.30 15.70
CA VAL A 363 -5.14 37.96 15.82
C VAL A 363 -5.91 36.94 14.97
N ALA A 364 -7.24 36.93 15.04
CA ALA A 364 -8.08 36.01 14.26
C ALA A 364 -7.94 36.24 12.75
N ILE A 365 -7.97 37.51 12.31
CA ILE A 365 -7.76 37.90 10.90
C ILE A 365 -6.43 37.37 10.38
N ARG A 366 -5.36 37.50 11.18
CA ARG A 366 -4.03 37.01 10.82
C ARG A 366 -4.00 35.49 10.71
N GLU A 367 -4.55 34.77 11.70
CA GLU A 367 -4.54 33.30 11.74
C GLU A 367 -5.27 32.66 10.55
N THR A 368 -6.45 33.18 10.20
CA THR A 368 -7.21 32.69 9.04
C THR A 368 -6.43 32.97 7.75
N LEU A 369 -5.83 34.16 7.61
CA LEU A 369 -5.05 34.53 6.43
C LEU A 369 -3.80 33.67 6.26
N THR A 370 -3.03 33.44 7.33
CA THR A 370 -1.81 32.62 7.29
C THR A 370 -2.14 31.18 6.97
N THR A 371 -3.19 30.63 7.58
CA THR A 371 -3.70 29.28 7.31
C THR A 371 -4.06 29.10 5.84
N SER A 372 -4.76 30.10 5.27
CA SER A 372 -5.18 30.11 3.87
C SER A 372 -3.99 30.14 2.90
N ILE A 373 -3.09 31.11 3.08
CA ILE A 373 -1.92 31.28 2.21
C ILE A 373 -0.98 30.08 2.31
N SER A 374 -0.75 29.54 3.51
CA SER A 374 0.11 28.36 3.72
C SER A 374 -0.43 27.13 3.00
N SER A 375 -1.74 26.91 3.08
CA SER A 375 -2.41 25.81 2.37
C SER A 375 -2.27 25.96 0.86
N LEU A 376 -2.41 27.18 0.33
CA LEU A 376 -2.23 27.44 -1.11
C LEU A 376 -0.78 27.27 -1.56
N VAL A 377 0.19 27.79 -0.81
CA VAL A 377 1.62 27.73 -1.14
C VAL A 377 2.13 26.28 -1.16
N VAL A 378 1.55 25.40 -0.34
CA VAL A 378 1.93 23.97 -0.30
C VAL A 378 1.09 23.13 -1.25
N GLY A 379 -0.24 23.26 -1.18
CA GLY A 379 -1.18 22.40 -1.91
C GLY A 379 -1.21 22.68 -3.42
N LEU A 380 -1.26 23.96 -3.82
CA LEU A 380 -1.46 24.32 -5.23
C LEU A 380 -0.29 23.92 -6.11
N PRO A 381 0.99 24.18 -5.73
CA PRO A 381 2.13 23.67 -6.48
C PRO A 381 2.14 22.14 -6.55
N LEU A 382 1.85 21.45 -5.44
CA LEU A 382 1.80 19.99 -5.42
C LEU A 382 0.78 19.45 -6.42
N TRP A 383 -0.44 20.01 -6.42
CA TRP A 383 -1.48 19.64 -7.38
C TRP A 383 -1.04 19.93 -8.81
N LEU A 384 -0.59 21.15 -9.11
CA LEU A 384 -0.23 21.54 -10.48
C LEU A 384 0.96 20.74 -11.02
N MET A 385 1.99 20.50 -10.23
CA MET A 385 3.18 19.73 -10.62
C MET A 385 2.86 18.27 -10.90
N THR A 386 1.80 17.72 -10.32
CA THR A 386 1.47 16.29 -10.42
C THR A 386 0.30 16.00 -11.34
N TRP A 387 -0.72 16.87 -11.36
CA TRP A 387 -1.88 16.78 -12.23
C TRP A 387 -1.58 17.17 -13.67
N ARG A 388 -0.85 18.28 -13.92
CA ARG A 388 -0.59 18.77 -15.29
C ARG A 388 0.13 17.74 -16.18
N PRO A 389 1.20 17.05 -15.73
CA PRO A 389 1.84 16.03 -16.56
C PRO A 389 0.91 14.85 -16.88
N MET A 390 0.07 14.45 -15.92
CA MET A 390 -0.90 13.36 -16.12
C MET A 390 -2.02 13.75 -17.09
N GLN A 391 -2.46 15.00 -17.03
CA GLN A 391 -3.42 15.54 -17.98
C GLN A 391 -2.83 15.70 -19.39
N ALA A 392 -1.60 16.22 -19.49
CA ALA A 392 -0.89 16.32 -20.77
C ALA A 392 -0.69 14.94 -21.42
N GLY A 393 -0.34 13.92 -20.61
CA GLY A 393 -0.21 12.54 -21.08
C GLY A 393 -1.54 11.95 -21.59
N ALA A 394 -2.68 12.33 -20.99
CA ALA A 394 -4.00 11.91 -21.45
C ALA A 394 -4.48 12.67 -22.70
N LEU A 395 -3.98 13.89 -22.93
CA LEU A 395 -4.28 14.69 -24.12
C LEU A 395 -3.38 14.36 -25.33
N ALA A 396 -2.28 13.64 -25.11
CA ALA A 396 -1.41 13.19 -26.20
C ALA A 396 -2.16 12.31 -27.22
N LYS A 397 -1.75 12.42 -28.49
CA LYS A 397 -2.24 11.58 -29.59
C LYS A 397 -1.51 10.22 -29.60
N GLY A 398 -2.14 9.20 -30.18
CA GLY A 398 -1.57 7.86 -30.33
C GLY A 398 -1.81 6.92 -29.14
N GLU A 399 -1.17 5.75 -29.18
CA GLU A 399 -1.40 4.65 -28.23
C GLU A 399 -1.13 5.01 -26.76
N LEU A 400 -0.13 5.85 -26.48
CA LEU A 400 0.16 6.31 -25.11
C LEU A 400 -0.98 7.14 -24.50
N GLY A 401 -1.57 8.03 -25.28
CA GLY A 401 -2.71 8.84 -24.86
C GLY A 401 -3.98 8.01 -24.71
N ASN A 402 -4.24 7.11 -25.67
CA ASN A 402 -5.33 6.13 -25.58
C ASN A 402 -5.22 5.29 -24.30
N HIS A 403 -4.02 4.79 -24.00
CA HIS A 403 -3.76 4.01 -22.80
C HIS A 403 -3.93 4.83 -21.51
N ALA A 404 -3.55 6.12 -21.53
CA ALA A 404 -3.76 7.02 -20.40
C ALA A 404 -5.23 7.26 -20.09
N ARG A 405 -6.05 7.57 -21.11
CA ARG A 405 -7.50 7.77 -20.96
C ARG A 405 -8.22 6.51 -20.46
N ARG A 406 -7.80 5.33 -20.90
CA ARG A 406 -8.36 4.04 -20.47
C ARG A 406 -7.88 3.56 -19.10
N SER A 407 -6.94 4.27 -18.47
CA SER A 407 -6.36 3.85 -17.19
C SER A 407 -7.39 3.82 -16.06
N VAL A 408 -7.48 2.67 -15.37
CA VAL A 408 -8.33 2.50 -14.19
C VAL A 408 -7.93 3.46 -13.07
N ILE A 409 -6.63 3.72 -12.90
CA ILE A 409 -6.11 4.62 -11.86
C ILE A 409 -6.57 6.05 -12.11
N ARG A 410 -6.52 6.52 -13.37
CA ARG A 410 -7.03 7.85 -13.76
C ARG A 410 -8.52 7.96 -13.51
N LYS A 411 -9.30 6.96 -13.92
CA LYS A 411 -10.74 6.91 -13.66
C LYS A 411 -11.02 6.96 -12.16
N PHE A 412 -10.31 6.17 -11.35
CA PHE A 412 -10.46 6.18 -9.91
C PHE A 412 -10.21 7.57 -9.31
N TYR A 413 -9.12 8.26 -9.70
CA TYR A 413 -8.85 9.63 -9.27
C TYR A 413 -10.00 10.59 -9.65
N LEU A 414 -10.47 10.54 -10.90
CA LEU A 414 -11.55 11.40 -11.39
C LEU A 414 -12.85 11.15 -10.63
N TYR A 415 -13.25 9.88 -10.47
CA TYR A 415 -14.45 9.52 -9.72
C TYR A 415 -14.33 9.89 -8.23
N LEU A 416 -13.15 9.77 -7.63
CA LEU A 416 -12.92 10.18 -6.24
C LEU A 416 -13.08 11.69 -6.08
N ALA A 417 -12.52 12.49 -6.99
CA ALA A 417 -12.70 13.94 -7.00
C ALA A 417 -14.17 14.35 -7.23
N LEU A 418 -14.87 13.69 -8.16
CA LEU A 418 -16.31 13.91 -8.39
C LEU A 418 -17.14 13.54 -7.16
N PHE A 419 -16.88 12.37 -6.56
CA PHE A 419 -17.58 11.88 -5.38
C PHE A 419 -17.43 12.82 -4.19
N ALA A 420 -16.18 13.24 -3.89
CA ALA A 420 -15.91 14.23 -2.85
C ALA A 420 -16.64 15.56 -3.13
N SER A 421 -16.68 15.99 -4.39
CA SER A 421 -17.34 17.24 -4.78
C SER A 421 -18.87 17.16 -4.66
N VAL A 422 -19.47 16.03 -5.04
CA VAL A 422 -20.92 15.81 -4.92
C VAL A 422 -21.33 15.71 -3.46
N ILE A 423 -20.65 14.91 -2.64
CA ILE A 423 -21.01 14.74 -1.23
C ILE A 423 -20.81 16.05 -0.46
N GLY A 424 -19.65 16.70 -0.65
CA GLY A 424 -19.36 17.98 -0.02
C GLY A 424 -20.34 19.07 -0.46
N GLY A 425 -20.64 19.13 -1.77
CA GLY A 425 -21.63 20.04 -2.34
C GLY A 425 -23.05 19.78 -1.81
N MET A 426 -23.48 18.52 -1.71
CA MET A 426 -24.78 18.15 -1.15
C MET A 426 -24.89 18.55 0.32
N GLY A 427 -23.88 18.24 1.15
CA GLY A 427 -23.86 18.64 2.55
C GLY A 427 -23.93 20.16 2.72
N THR A 428 -23.18 20.89 1.90
CA THR A 428 -23.19 22.36 1.90
C THR A 428 -24.53 22.93 1.43
N ALA A 429 -25.13 22.36 0.38
CA ALA A 429 -26.44 22.78 -0.12
C ALA A 429 -27.56 22.51 0.89
N VAL A 430 -27.52 21.36 1.58
CA VAL A 430 -28.46 21.05 2.67
C VAL A 430 -28.31 22.07 3.79
N GLY A 431 -27.08 22.39 4.20
CA GLY A 431 -26.82 23.44 5.20
C GLY A 431 -27.38 24.79 4.78
N LEU A 432 -27.14 25.20 3.53
CA LEU A 432 -27.62 26.48 3.00
C LEU A 432 -29.16 26.56 2.98
N VAL A 433 -29.81 25.50 2.50
CA VAL A 433 -31.29 25.44 2.46
C VAL A 433 -31.87 25.38 3.87
N TYR A 434 -31.24 24.64 4.78
CA TYR A 434 -31.65 24.58 6.18
C TYR A 434 -31.60 25.96 6.83
N GLU A 435 -30.50 26.71 6.66
CA GLU A 435 -30.35 28.06 7.21
C GLU A 435 -31.45 29.00 6.69
N LEU A 436 -31.69 29.00 5.36
CA LEU A 436 -32.74 29.82 4.73
C LEU A 436 -34.14 29.49 5.26
N ILE A 437 -34.48 28.20 5.36
CA ILE A 437 -35.79 27.75 5.87
C ILE A 437 -35.92 28.07 7.35
N SER A 438 -34.87 27.82 8.14
CA SER A 438 -34.84 28.09 9.59
C SER A 438 -35.08 29.56 9.88
N THR A 439 -34.40 30.46 9.16
CA THR A 439 -34.61 31.91 9.28
C THR A 439 -36.01 32.34 8.84
N LEU A 440 -36.54 31.77 7.75
CA LEU A 440 -37.88 32.06 7.27
C LEU A 440 -38.97 31.64 8.28
N LEU A 441 -38.81 30.46 8.90
CA LEU A 441 -39.77 29.92 9.86
C LEU A 441 -39.69 30.59 11.24
N SER A 442 -38.46 30.88 11.70
CA SER A 442 -38.24 31.51 13.01
C SER A 442 -38.47 33.02 13.00
N GLY A 443 -38.40 33.67 11.83
CA GLY A 443 -38.45 35.13 11.70
C GLY A 443 -37.25 35.85 12.31
N ASN A 444 -36.24 35.12 12.81
CA ASN A 444 -35.08 35.68 13.50
C ASN A 444 -33.86 35.66 12.56
N VAL A 445 -33.47 36.84 12.09
CA VAL A 445 -32.23 37.02 11.32
C VAL A 445 -31.10 37.27 12.31
N GLY A 446 -30.32 36.23 12.61
CA GLY A 446 -29.12 36.36 13.43
C GLY A 446 -28.10 37.33 12.83
N SER A 447 -27.27 37.95 13.65
CA SER A 447 -26.26 38.92 13.22
C SER A 447 -25.23 38.32 12.23
N ASP A 448 -24.98 37.02 12.30
CA ASP A 448 -24.03 36.31 11.42
C ASP A 448 -24.70 35.67 10.19
N PHE A 449 -25.99 35.90 9.96
CA PHE A 449 -26.75 35.26 8.88
C PHE A 449 -26.14 35.48 7.49
N LEU A 450 -25.80 36.74 7.16
CA LEU A 450 -25.19 37.08 5.86
C LEU A 450 -23.84 36.37 5.68
N ASN A 451 -23.02 36.33 6.74
CA ASN A 451 -21.73 35.67 6.74
C ASN A 451 -21.88 34.16 6.52
N SER A 452 -22.80 33.51 7.24
CA SER A 452 -23.11 32.08 7.12
C SER A 452 -23.55 31.73 5.70
N ILE A 453 -24.50 32.47 5.13
CA ILE A 453 -24.99 32.25 3.76
C ILE A 453 -23.87 32.41 2.74
N LEU A 454 -23.08 33.48 2.82
CA LEU A 454 -22.00 33.71 1.87
C LEU A 454 -20.93 32.60 1.98
N ASN A 455 -20.62 32.14 3.19
CA ASN A 455 -19.68 31.04 3.42
C ASN A 455 -20.18 29.70 2.85
N MET A 456 -21.46 29.39 3.02
CA MET A 456 -22.05 28.19 2.43
C MET A 456 -22.15 28.31 0.90
N ALA A 457 -22.53 29.48 0.38
CA ALA A 457 -22.62 29.73 -1.05
C ALA A 457 -21.25 29.64 -1.74
N GLN A 458 -20.19 30.22 -1.16
CA GLN A 458 -18.84 30.11 -1.73
C GLN A 458 -18.31 28.67 -1.67
N LEU A 459 -18.60 27.94 -0.60
CA LEU A 459 -18.15 26.54 -0.48
C LEU A 459 -18.87 25.66 -1.51
N LEU A 460 -20.17 25.89 -1.73
CA LEU A 460 -20.94 25.23 -2.78
C LEU A 460 -20.40 25.58 -4.17
N PHE A 461 -20.06 26.84 -4.40
CA PHE A 461 -19.40 27.29 -5.62
C PHE A 461 -18.06 26.57 -5.84
N LEU A 462 -17.22 26.45 -4.80
CA LEU A 462 -15.92 25.79 -4.89
C LEU A 462 -16.05 24.31 -5.23
N PHE A 463 -16.98 23.59 -4.58
CA PHE A 463 -17.32 22.21 -4.96
C PHE A 463 -17.82 22.14 -6.41
N GLY A 464 -18.65 23.09 -6.85
CA GLY A 464 -19.11 23.20 -8.23
C GLY A 464 -17.96 23.36 -9.23
N VAL A 465 -16.96 24.20 -8.94
CA VAL A 465 -15.78 24.39 -9.80
C VAL A 465 -14.98 23.09 -9.95
N VAL A 466 -14.69 22.42 -8.83
CA VAL A 466 -13.94 21.15 -8.85
C VAL A 466 -14.72 20.06 -9.60
N LEU A 467 -16.04 19.98 -9.37
CA LEU A 467 -16.95 19.06 -10.04
C LEU A 467 -16.96 19.30 -11.55
N ILE A 468 -17.21 20.53 -11.99
CA ILE A 468 -17.32 20.88 -13.41
C ILE A 468 -15.99 20.61 -14.13
N TYR A 469 -14.85 20.99 -13.52
CA TYR A 469 -13.54 20.75 -14.11
C TYR A 469 -13.28 19.26 -14.33
N HIS A 470 -13.40 18.44 -13.29
CA HIS A 470 -13.10 17.01 -13.39
C HIS A 470 -14.15 16.25 -14.22
N LEU A 471 -15.41 16.71 -14.25
CA LEU A 471 -16.46 16.14 -15.08
C LEU A 471 -16.21 16.40 -16.57
N LYS A 472 -15.79 17.62 -16.93
CA LYS A 472 -15.39 17.94 -18.31
C LYS A 472 -14.23 17.07 -18.76
N VAL A 473 -13.24 16.87 -17.89
CA VAL A 473 -12.10 16.00 -18.17
C VAL A 473 -12.54 14.54 -18.38
N LEU A 474 -13.40 14.02 -17.50
CA LEU A 474 -13.92 12.64 -17.62
C LEU A 474 -14.75 12.44 -18.91
N ARG A 475 -15.58 13.42 -19.27
CA ARG A 475 -16.39 13.38 -20.50
C ARG A 475 -15.50 13.42 -21.75
N ALA A 476 -14.53 14.35 -21.79
CA ALA A 476 -13.58 14.44 -22.90
C ALA A 476 -12.75 13.16 -23.07
N ASP A 477 -12.35 12.52 -21.96
CA ASP A 477 -11.69 11.22 -22.00
C ASP A 477 -12.60 10.14 -22.59
N GLY A 478 -13.88 10.12 -22.20
CA GLY A 478 -14.89 9.18 -22.69
C GLY A 478 -15.18 9.32 -24.18
N GLU A 479 -15.39 10.56 -24.66
CA GLU A 479 -15.58 10.88 -26.08
C GLU A 479 -14.37 10.42 -26.90
N SER A 480 -13.16 10.80 -26.49
CA SER A 480 -11.93 10.41 -27.18
C SER A 480 -11.70 8.89 -27.22
N ILE A 481 -12.12 8.15 -26.18
CA ILE A 481 -12.05 6.67 -26.17
C ILE A 481 -13.08 6.09 -27.13
N SER A 482 -14.29 6.62 -27.13
CA SER A 482 -15.37 6.20 -28.03
C SER A 482 -14.95 6.36 -29.49
N ASP A 483 -14.39 7.51 -29.84
CA ASP A 483 -13.92 7.82 -31.20
C ASP A 483 -12.80 6.85 -31.64
N ALA A 484 -11.80 6.63 -30.78
CA ALA A 484 -10.70 5.71 -31.07
C ALA A 484 -11.15 4.23 -31.17
N LEU A 485 -12.16 3.82 -30.39
CA LEU A 485 -12.75 2.49 -30.49
C LEU A 485 -13.60 2.35 -31.75
N ALA A 486 -14.37 3.38 -32.09
CA ALA A 486 -15.17 3.45 -33.30
C ALA A 486 -14.32 3.31 -34.57
N GLU A 487 -13.19 4.02 -34.63
CA GLU A 487 -12.21 3.91 -35.72
C GLU A 487 -11.69 2.47 -35.84
N LYS A 488 -11.18 1.89 -34.75
CA LYS A 488 -10.68 0.50 -34.74
C LYS A 488 -11.75 -0.53 -35.08
N GLN A 489 -12.99 -0.31 -34.66
CA GLN A 489 -14.12 -1.19 -35.00
C GLN A 489 -14.47 -1.08 -36.48
N SER A 490 -14.49 0.12 -37.06
CA SER A 490 -14.75 0.29 -38.50
C SER A 490 -13.71 -0.38 -39.38
N GLU A 491 -12.44 -0.45 -38.95
CA GLU A 491 -11.39 -1.20 -39.64
C GLU A 491 -11.45 -2.72 -39.43
N PHE A 492 -12.39 -3.21 -38.62
CA PHE A 492 -12.56 -4.62 -38.33
C PHE A 492 -13.73 -5.18 -39.16
N SER A 493 -13.41 -6.09 -40.08
CA SER A 493 -14.38 -6.82 -40.90
C SER A 493 -14.61 -8.21 -40.33
N ILE A 494 -15.87 -8.54 -40.08
CA ILE A 494 -16.29 -9.88 -39.65
C ILE A 494 -17.18 -10.52 -40.69
N LEU A 495 -17.05 -11.83 -40.83
CA LEU A 495 -17.92 -12.66 -41.63
C LEU A 495 -18.80 -13.51 -40.70
N VAL A 496 -20.11 -13.38 -40.81
CA VAL A 496 -21.07 -14.20 -40.05
C VAL A 496 -21.61 -15.27 -41.01
N ILE A 497 -21.39 -16.52 -40.65
CA ILE A 497 -21.90 -17.63 -41.45
C ILE A 497 -23.28 -17.98 -40.93
N ASP A 498 -24.29 -17.68 -41.74
CA ASP A 498 -25.67 -17.94 -41.36
C ASP A 498 -25.90 -19.45 -41.30
N SER A 499 -26.51 -19.89 -40.20
CA SER A 499 -27.00 -21.24 -40.01
C SER A 499 -28.51 -21.16 -39.82
N GLU A 500 -29.23 -22.26 -40.05
CA GLU A 500 -30.68 -22.32 -39.86
C GLU A 500 -31.12 -21.72 -38.50
N ASN A 501 -32.33 -21.14 -38.48
CA ASN A 501 -32.96 -20.47 -37.31
C ASN A 501 -32.48 -19.06 -36.95
N GLY A 502 -32.22 -18.19 -37.93
CA GLY A 502 -32.01 -16.74 -37.67
C GLY A 502 -30.72 -16.43 -36.89
N PHE A 503 -29.71 -17.29 -37.03
CA PHE A 503 -28.43 -17.14 -36.33
C PHE A 503 -27.74 -15.82 -36.69
N ALA A 504 -27.63 -15.49 -37.98
CA ALA A 504 -26.99 -14.25 -38.40
C ALA A 504 -27.74 -13.01 -37.88
N ASP A 505 -29.07 -13.05 -37.82
CA ASP A 505 -29.88 -11.96 -37.28
C ASP A 505 -29.69 -11.81 -35.76
N SER A 506 -29.55 -12.91 -35.02
CA SER A 506 -29.25 -12.87 -33.59
C SER A 506 -27.87 -12.25 -33.30
N VAL A 507 -26.86 -12.58 -34.10
CA VAL A 507 -25.51 -12.01 -34.00
C VAL A 507 -25.53 -10.53 -34.39
N ARG A 508 -26.24 -10.18 -35.46
CA ARG A 508 -26.40 -8.79 -35.90
C ARG A 508 -27.12 -7.97 -34.83
N ALA A 509 -28.23 -8.47 -34.28
CA ALA A 509 -28.98 -7.81 -33.21
C ALA A 509 -28.12 -7.62 -31.94
N ALA A 510 -27.31 -8.61 -31.57
CA ALA A 510 -26.39 -8.50 -30.44
C ALA A 510 -25.29 -7.45 -30.67
N LEU A 511 -24.72 -7.38 -31.88
CA LEU A 511 -23.71 -6.39 -32.25
C LEU A 511 -24.29 -4.98 -32.33
N THR A 512 -25.51 -4.83 -32.87
CA THR A 512 -26.24 -3.55 -32.88
C THR A 512 -26.58 -3.09 -31.46
N LYS A 513 -26.99 -4.01 -30.58
CA LYS A 513 -27.25 -3.72 -29.15
C LYS A 513 -25.99 -3.26 -28.40
N LEU A 514 -24.82 -3.69 -28.83
CA LEU A 514 -23.52 -3.25 -28.31
C LEU A 514 -23.00 -1.96 -28.98
N GLU A 515 -23.78 -1.35 -29.88
CA GLU A 515 -23.39 -0.18 -30.69
C GLU A 515 -22.06 -0.38 -31.43
N SER A 516 -21.77 -1.63 -31.82
CA SER A 516 -20.54 -1.99 -32.51
C SER A 516 -20.50 -1.43 -33.94
N LYS A 517 -19.41 -0.74 -34.29
CA LYS A 517 -19.21 -0.18 -35.65
C LYS A 517 -18.46 -1.10 -36.62
N VAL A 518 -18.42 -2.40 -36.30
CA VAL A 518 -17.74 -3.43 -37.09
C VAL A 518 -18.44 -3.65 -38.43
N HIS A 519 -17.67 -3.87 -39.50
CA HIS A 519 -18.24 -4.23 -40.80
C HIS A 519 -18.68 -5.70 -40.81
N ILE A 520 -19.99 -5.94 -40.95
CA ILE A 520 -20.60 -7.27 -40.92
C ILE A 520 -20.94 -7.68 -42.34
N THR A 521 -20.39 -8.79 -42.80
CA THR A 521 -20.82 -9.49 -44.00
C THR A 521 -21.48 -10.81 -43.60
N VAL A 522 -22.67 -11.09 -44.10
CA VAL A 522 -23.36 -12.37 -43.87
C VAL A 522 -23.23 -13.23 -45.11
N THR A 523 -22.88 -14.50 -44.94
CA THR A 523 -22.77 -15.48 -46.03
C THR A 523 -23.25 -16.86 -45.58
N THR A 524 -23.41 -17.78 -46.53
CA THR A 524 -23.69 -19.20 -46.25
C THR A 524 -22.40 -20.03 -46.25
N SER A 525 -22.45 -21.27 -45.79
CA SER A 525 -21.26 -22.14 -45.70
C SER A 525 -20.73 -22.63 -47.06
N VAL A 526 -21.45 -22.37 -48.16
CA VAL A 526 -21.25 -23.01 -49.47
C VAL A 526 -20.05 -22.47 -50.23
N GLU A 527 -19.81 -21.16 -50.21
CA GLU A 527 -18.69 -20.53 -50.94
C GLU A 527 -18.00 -19.46 -50.09
N LYS A 528 -16.69 -19.31 -50.28
CA LYS A 528 -15.91 -18.25 -49.62
C LYS A 528 -16.22 -16.92 -50.30
N PRO A 529 -16.77 -15.92 -49.57
CA PRO A 529 -17.01 -14.60 -50.14
C PRO A 529 -15.71 -13.88 -50.47
N GLN A 530 -15.74 -13.04 -51.51
CA GLN A 530 -14.63 -12.16 -51.85
C GLN A 530 -14.49 -11.06 -50.80
N GLY A 531 -13.30 -10.91 -50.22
CA GLY A 531 -12.99 -9.89 -49.22
C GLY A 531 -11.93 -10.35 -48.21
N GLU A 532 -11.30 -9.38 -47.54
CA GLU A 532 -10.45 -9.63 -46.38
C GLU A 532 -11.28 -9.51 -45.10
N PHE A 533 -11.39 -10.60 -44.35
CA PHE A 533 -12.11 -10.68 -43.08
C PHE A 533 -11.12 -11.01 -41.96
N LYS A 534 -11.22 -10.31 -40.84
CA LYS A 534 -10.35 -10.53 -39.68
C LYS A 534 -10.90 -11.59 -38.73
N ALA A 535 -12.21 -11.82 -38.75
CA ALA A 535 -12.83 -12.90 -37.99
C ALA A 535 -14.05 -13.51 -38.70
N VAL A 536 -14.33 -14.77 -38.38
CA VAL A 536 -15.49 -15.53 -38.81
C VAL A 536 -16.30 -15.94 -37.58
N VAL A 537 -17.61 -15.68 -37.59
CA VAL A 537 -18.55 -16.08 -36.53
C VAL A 537 -19.43 -17.21 -37.05
N LEU A 538 -19.49 -18.33 -36.32
CA LEU A 538 -20.24 -19.52 -36.70
C LEU A 538 -20.86 -20.22 -35.48
N SER A 539 -21.86 -21.06 -35.73
CA SER A 539 -22.48 -21.90 -34.71
C SER A 539 -21.63 -23.13 -34.37
N GLY A 540 -21.78 -23.65 -33.15
CA GLY A 540 -21.07 -24.83 -32.65
C GLY A 540 -21.25 -26.06 -33.55
N GLY A 541 -22.46 -26.30 -34.04
CA GLY A 541 -22.74 -27.38 -35.00
C GLY A 541 -21.97 -27.24 -36.32
N LEU A 542 -21.86 -26.02 -36.86
CA LEU A 542 -21.09 -25.75 -38.09
C LEU A 542 -19.57 -25.85 -37.86
N ALA A 543 -19.09 -25.58 -36.64
CA ALA A 543 -17.67 -25.63 -36.32
C ALA A 543 -17.08 -27.05 -36.45
N VAL A 544 -17.88 -28.06 -36.11
CA VAL A 544 -17.45 -29.47 -36.19
C VAL A 544 -17.38 -29.96 -37.64
N ASN A 545 -18.40 -29.64 -38.44
CA ASN A 545 -18.48 -30.02 -39.86
C ASN A 545 -18.22 -28.85 -40.80
N ALA A 546 -17.23 -28.00 -40.48
CA ALA A 546 -16.92 -26.82 -41.27
C ALA A 546 -16.28 -27.19 -42.63
N PRO A 547 -16.71 -26.58 -43.75
CA PRO A 547 -16.02 -26.68 -45.04
C PRO A 547 -14.54 -26.27 -44.97
N GLU A 548 -13.74 -26.78 -45.91
CA GLU A 548 -12.27 -26.65 -45.91
C GLU A 548 -11.80 -25.19 -45.80
N TRP A 549 -12.47 -24.27 -46.52
CA TRP A 549 -12.11 -22.85 -46.51
C TRP A 549 -12.31 -22.16 -45.15
N ILE A 550 -13.28 -22.62 -44.33
CA ILE A 550 -13.49 -22.12 -42.96
C ILE A 550 -12.44 -22.73 -42.02
N ARG A 551 -12.07 -23.99 -42.24
CA ARG A 551 -11.02 -24.67 -41.47
C ARG A 551 -9.66 -24.02 -41.69
N SER A 552 -9.38 -23.57 -42.92
CA SER A 552 -8.15 -22.89 -43.34
C SER A 552 -8.22 -21.36 -43.24
N PHE A 553 -9.22 -20.80 -42.56
CA PHE A 553 -9.35 -19.35 -42.40
C PHE A 553 -8.20 -18.80 -41.55
N SER A 554 -7.49 -17.80 -42.06
CA SER A 554 -6.29 -17.23 -41.43
C SER A 554 -6.57 -16.32 -40.22
N GLY A 555 -7.80 -15.78 -40.12
CA GLY A 555 -8.23 -14.92 -39.02
C GLY A 555 -8.82 -15.68 -37.82
N SER A 556 -9.37 -14.92 -36.87
CA SER A 556 -9.97 -15.50 -35.66
C SER A 556 -11.32 -16.16 -35.96
N ARG A 557 -11.56 -17.36 -35.42
CA ARG A 557 -12.86 -18.05 -35.50
C ARG A 557 -13.57 -17.94 -34.16
N VAL A 558 -14.75 -17.34 -34.16
CA VAL A 558 -15.60 -17.17 -32.99
C VAL A 558 -16.75 -18.16 -33.11
N VAL A 559 -16.77 -19.15 -32.21
CA VAL A 559 -17.79 -20.20 -32.20
C VAL A 559 -18.78 -19.92 -31.09
N ILE A 560 -20.04 -19.76 -31.45
CA ILE A 560 -21.13 -19.65 -30.48
C ILE A 560 -21.57 -21.06 -30.12
N GLN A 561 -21.44 -21.43 -28.83
CA GLN A 561 -21.99 -22.69 -28.32
C GLN A 561 -23.49 -22.70 -28.60
N ASN A 562 -23.93 -23.57 -29.50
CA ASN A 562 -25.34 -23.92 -29.68
C ASN A 562 -25.54 -25.38 -29.25
N GLU A 563 -26.79 -25.78 -29.02
CA GLU A 563 -27.19 -27.17 -28.75
C GLU A 563 -27.02 -28.02 -30.02
N ALA A 564 -25.79 -28.23 -30.46
CA ALA A 564 -25.51 -29.32 -31.37
C ALA A 564 -25.72 -30.62 -30.58
N LYS A 565 -26.76 -31.39 -30.93
CA LYS A 565 -27.02 -32.72 -30.36
C LYS A 565 -25.73 -33.54 -30.45
N ASN A 566 -25.22 -33.98 -29.30
CA ASN A 566 -24.05 -34.86 -29.12
C ASN A 566 -22.66 -34.17 -29.01
N ILE A 567 -22.56 -32.89 -28.65
CA ILE A 567 -21.26 -32.24 -28.37
C ILE A 567 -21.24 -31.66 -26.95
N VAL A 568 -20.21 -32.02 -26.18
CA VAL A 568 -19.91 -31.43 -24.87
C VAL A 568 -18.65 -30.55 -25.01
N TRP A 569 -18.79 -29.27 -24.66
CA TRP A 569 -17.67 -28.31 -24.65
C TRP A 569 -17.01 -28.26 -23.27
N ALA A 570 -15.68 -28.37 -23.23
CA ALA A 570 -14.88 -28.21 -22.03
C ALA A 570 -13.81 -27.12 -22.24
N ASP A 571 -13.63 -26.26 -21.25
CA ASP A 571 -12.68 -25.14 -21.25
C ASP A 571 -11.22 -25.62 -21.07
N ASP A 572 -11.03 -26.76 -20.38
CA ASP A 572 -9.71 -27.38 -20.18
C ASP A 572 -9.78 -28.92 -20.05
N ALA A 573 -8.60 -29.55 -19.98
CA ALA A 573 -8.47 -31.00 -19.87
C ALA A 573 -9.06 -31.58 -18.56
N VAL A 574 -9.11 -30.80 -17.48
CA VAL A 574 -9.69 -31.23 -16.19
C VAL A 574 -11.20 -31.28 -16.28
N GLN A 575 -11.81 -30.24 -16.85
CA GLN A 575 -13.25 -30.19 -17.10
C GLN A 575 -13.68 -31.26 -18.12
N ALA A 576 -12.85 -31.55 -19.13
CA ALA A 576 -13.10 -32.64 -20.06
C ALA A 576 -13.14 -34.01 -19.34
N ALA A 577 -12.16 -34.28 -18.47
CA ALA A 577 -12.13 -35.52 -17.69
C ALA A 577 -13.34 -35.65 -16.74
N GLN A 578 -13.74 -34.56 -16.08
CA GLN A 578 -14.95 -34.52 -15.25
C GLN A 578 -16.22 -34.78 -16.07
N SER A 579 -16.31 -34.21 -17.28
CA SER A 579 -17.45 -34.41 -18.17
C SER A 579 -17.56 -35.87 -18.63
N VAL A 580 -16.43 -36.50 -18.96
CA VAL A 580 -16.37 -37.93 -19.30
C VAL A 580 -16.79 -38.78 -18.10
N GLN A 581 -16.35 -38.43 -16.89
CA GLN A 581 -16.73 -39.13 -15.68
C GLN A 581 -18.23 -39.04 -15.40
N MET A 582 -18.84 -37.86 -15.52
CA MET A 582 -20.29 -37.67 -15.36
C MET A 582 -21.10 -38.47 -16.38
N LEU A 583 -20.66 -38.49 -17.65
CA LEU A 583 -21.30 -39.30 -18.70
C LEU A 583 -21.19 -40.79 -18.41
N ALA A 584 -20.03 -41.26 -17.92
CA ALA A 584 -19.83 -42.65 -17.52
C ALA A 584 -20.70 -43.05 -16.32
N GLU A 585 -21.02 -42.10 -15.45
CA GLU A 585 -21.92 -42.26 -14.28
C GLU A 585 -23.41 -42.09 -14.64
N GLY A 586 -23.75 -41.90 -15.92
CA GLY A 586 -25.13 -41.72 -16.39
C GLY A 586 -25.76 -40.37 -16.01
N GLN A 587 -24.96 -39.39 -15.60
CA GLN A 587 -25.40 -38.05 -15.25
C GLN A 587 -25.39 -37.13 -16.47
N GLU A 588 -26.37 -36.22 -16.55
CA GLU A 588 -26.35 -35.16 -17.54
C GLU A 588 -25.23 -34.15 -17.22
N VAL A 589 -24.41 -33.82 -18.23
CA VAL A 589 -23.34 -32.84 -18.08
C VAL A 589 -23.93 -31.45 -17.92
N ARG A 590 -23.91 -30.90 -16.70
CA ARG A 590 -24.33 -29.52 -16.43
C ARG A 590 -23.23 -28.55 -16.84
N LEU A 591 -23.53 -27.65 -17.78
CA LEU A 591 -22.71 -26.50 -18.16
C LEU A 591 -22.53 -25.56 -16.94
N GLN A 592 -21.51 -25.79 -16.12
CA GLN A 592 -21.13 -24.84 -15.08
C GLN A 592 -20.50 -23.61 -15.73
N ARG A 593 -21.24 -22.50 -15.78
CA ARG A 593 -20.64 -21.18 -16.00
C ARG A 593 -19.57 -20.98 -14.92
N THR A 594 -18.35 -20.71 -15.35
CA THR A 594 -17.21 -20.35 -14.51
C THR A 594 -17.48 -19.06 -13.73
N GLY A 595 -18.22 -19.16 -12.63
CA GLY A 595 -18.20 -18.19 -11.55
C GLY A 595 -16.98 -18.49 -10.68
N ARG A 596 -16.07 -17.52 -10.51
CA ARG A 596 -15.02 -17.61 -9.48
C ARG A 596 -15.67 -18.04 -8.16
N SER A 597 -15.16 -19.11 -7.55
CA SER A 597 -15.64 -19.61 -6.27
C SER A 597 -15.77 -18.46 -5.27
N PRO A 598 -16.96 -18.23 -4.67
CA PRO A 598 -17.17 -17.19 -3.65
C PRO A 598 -16.15 -17.29 -2.49
N TRP A 599 -15.65 -18.49 -2.21
CA TRP A 599 -14.62 -18.74 -1.19
C TRP A 599 -13.26 -18.12 -1.52
N MET A 600 -12.87 -18.05 -2.80
CA MET A 600 -11.62 -17.36 -3.18
C MET A 600 -11.72 -15.85 -2.96
N ILE A 601 -12.91 -15.25 -3.17
CA ILE A 601 -13.16 -13.84 -2.88
C ILE A 601 -13.04 -13.58 -1.37
N VAL A 602 -13.60 -14.47 -0.55
CA VAL A 602 -13.48 -14.41 0.92
C VAL A 602 -12.01 -14.54 1.36
N VAL A 603 -11.24 -15.47 0.79
CA VAL A 603 -9.81 -15.64 1.10
C VAL A 603 -8.99 -14.40 0.72
N TYR A 604 -9.25 -13.77 -0.44
CA TYR A 604 -8.59 -12.53 -0.81
C TYR A 604 -8.98 -11.35 0.09
N ILE A 605 -10.25 -11.26 0.52
CA ILE A 605 -10.71 -10.25 1.48
C ILE A 605 -10.03 -10.44 2.84
N PHE A 606 -9.93 -11.66 3.35
CA PHE A 606 -9.23 -11.94 4.61
C PHE A 606 -7.72 -11.69 4.52
N ALA A 607 -7.08 -12.05 3.40
CA ALA A 607 -5.67 -11.76 3.17
C ALA A 607 -5.41 -10.24 3.09
N ALA A 608 -6.30 -9.49 2.44
CA ALA A 608 -6.24 -8.03 2.38
C ALA A 608 -6.49 -7.38 3.74
N LEU A 609 -7.47 -7.87 4.52
CA LEU A 609 -7.75 -7.39 5.88
C LEU A 609 -6.61 -7.70 6.85
N PHE A 610 -6.02 -8.90 6.78
CA PHE A 610 -4.87 -9.26 7.60
C PHE A 610 -3.64 -8.44 7.24
N GLY A 611 -3.38 -8.23 5.94
CA GLY A 611 -2.35 -7.30 5.46
C GLY A 611 -2.58 -5.88 5.93
N LEU A 612 -3.83 -5.39 5.88
CA LEU A 612 -4.24 -4.07 6.38
C LEU A 612 -4.05 -3.96 7.89
N ILE A 613 -4.40 -4.98 8.67
CA ILE A 613 -4.23 -5.01 10.13
C ILE A 613 -2.74 -4.96 10.49
N LEU A 614 -1.88 -5.72 9.81
CA LEU A 614 -0.43 -5.66 9.99
C LEU A 614 0.12 -4.26 9.65
N LEU A 615 -0.37 -3.65 8.57
CA LEU A 615 -0.02 -2.30 8.18
C LEU A 615 -0.50 -1.26 9.20
N LEU A 616 -1.70 -1.43 9.76
CA LEU A 616 -2.28 -0.58 10.81
C LEU A 616 -1.59 -0.77 12.16
N ILE A 617 -1.09 -1.97 12.49
CA ILE A 617 -0.28 -2.20 13.69
C ILE A 617 1.09 -1.55 13.54
N LEU A 618 1.72 -1.68 12.37
CA LEU A 618 2.99 -1.01 12.08
C LEU A 618 2.84 0.52 12.04
N PHE A 619 1.74 1.01 11.45
CA PHE A 619 1.40 2.43 11.43
C PHE A 619 1.01 2.95 12.81
N GLY A 620 0.29 2.15 13.60
CA GLY A 620 -0.12 2.45 14.97
C GLY A 620 1.07 2.52 15.92
N LEU A 621 2.02 1.58 15.80
CA LEU A 621 3.31 1.63 16.49
C LEU A 621 4.13 2.85 16.04
N ALA A 622 4.13 3.17 14.75
CA ALA A 622 4.82 4.36 14.25
C ALA A 622 4.18 5.66 14.79
N MET A 623 2.85 5.73 14.84
CA MET A 623 2.11 6.89 15.35
C MET A 623 2.19 7.02 16.87
N SER A 624 2.16 5.92 17.63
CA SER A 624 2.31 5.97 19.09
C SER A 624 3.71 6.46 19.50
N LEU A 625 4.72 6.22 18.66
CA LEU A 625 6.07 6.75 18.82
C LEU A 625 6.22 8.19 18.33
N LEU A 626 5.32 8.70 17.47
CA LEU A 626 5.31 10.09 16.98
C LEU A 626 4.55 11.05 17.92
N VAL A 627 3.54 10.55 18.63
CA VAL A 627 2.68 11.34 19.52
C VAL A 627 3.10 11.20 20.99
N GLY A 628 3.96 10.22 21.29
CA GLY A 628 4.58 10.00 22.60
C GLY A 628 5.63 11.02 23.00
#